data_AF-A0A182NVN3-F1
#
_entry.id   AF-A0A182NVN3-F1
#
_cell.length_a   1.000
_cell.length_b   1.000
_cell.length_c   1.000
_cell.angle_alpha   90.00
_cell.angle_beta   90.00
_cell.angle_gamma   90.00
#
_symmetry.space_group_name_H-M   'P 1'
#
loop_
_entity.id
_entity.type
_entity.pdbx_description
1 polymer ?
#
loop_
_entity_poly.entity_id
_entity_poly.type
_entity_poly.pdbx_seq_one_letter_code
_entity_poly.pdbx_strand_id
1 'polypeptide(L)'
;MNDLQQTGVFINDRRIKIGLRTIIADSPARAFVKGVVSFNAAHGCIKCTYIGKKDSHSKRMFFEGVDSEKRIDSLFRSHAYGAHVKTKSPILDLIGCDIIMDII
;
A
#
# COMPACT_ATOMS: atom_id res chain seq x y z
N MET A 1 17.46 1.21 -2.46
CA MET A 1 16.66 0.53 -3.51
C MET A 1 16.69 1.30 -4.82
N ASN A 2 16.23 2.55 -4.90
CA ASN A 2 16.24 3.33 -6.16
C ASN A 2 17.62 3.39 -6.82
N ASP A 3 18.68 3.62 -6.03
CA ASP A 3 20.06 3.57 -6.51
C ASP A 3 20.37 2.22 -7.18
N LEU A 4 20.20 1.09 -6.47
CA LEU A 4 20.37 -0.25 -7.02
C LEU A 4 19.55 -0.53 -8.29
N GLN A 5 18.34 0.04 -8.42
CA GLN A 5 17.54 -0.10 -9.63
C GLN A 5 18.15 0.65 -10.83
N GLN A 6 18.81 1.78 -10.59
CA GLN A 6 19.44 2.60 -11.61
C GLN A 6 20.85 2.10 -11.96
N THR A 7 21.66 1.81 -10.95
CA THR A 7 23.08 1.46 -11.07
C THR A 7 23.30 -0.04 -11.31
N GLY A 8 22.40 -0.88 -10.78
CA GLY A 8 22.57 -2.34 -10.74
C GLY A 8 23.61 -2.77 -9.72
N VAL A 9 24.00 -4.05 -9.78
CA VAL A 9 25.09 -4.61 -8.95
C VAL A 9 26.11 -5.27 -9.88
N PHE A 10 27.40 -5.13 -9.57
CA PHE A 10 28.47 -5.82 -10.29
C PHE A 10 28.83 -7.12 -9.59
N ILE A 11 28.78 -8.24 -10.33
CA ILE A 11 29.23 -9.56 -9.86
C ILE A 11 30.12 -10.15 -10.96
N ASN A 12 31.38 -10.44 -10.64
CA ASN A 12 32.38 -10.93 -11.60
C ASN A 12 32.45 -10.07 -12.87
N ASP A 13 32.59 -8.75 -12.69
CA ASP A 13 32.62 -7.72 -13.76
C ASP A 13 31.38 -7.66 -14.67
N ARG A 14 30.30 -8.36 -14.31
CA ARG A 14 29.01 -8.29 -15.02
C ARG A 14 28.02 -7.44 -14.24
N ARG A 15 27.41 -6.48 -14.93
CA ARG A 15 26.34 -5.64 -14.36
C ARG A 15 25.01 -6.38 -14.40
N ILE A 16 24.44 -6.63 -13.23
CA ILE A 16 23.12 -7.22 -13.03
C ILE A 16 22.13 -6.10 -12.74
N LYS A 17 21.05 -6.02 -13.53
CA LYS A 17 19.95 -5.07 -13.30
C LYS A 17 19.09 -5.58 -12.14
N ILE A 18 18.70 -4.67 -11.26
CA ILE A 18 17.82 -4.95 -10.13
C ILE A 18 16.48 -4.23 -10.37
N GLY A 19 15.37 -4.88 -10.06
CA GLY A 19 14.03 -4.27 -10.12
C GLY A 19 13.19 -4.71 -8.94
N LEU A 20 12.38 -3.79 -8.41
CA LEU A 20 11.35 -4.13 -7.44
C LEU A 20 10.17 -4.78 -8.16
N ARG A 21 9.77 -5.98 -7.72
CA ARG A 21 8.55 -6.64 -8.22
C ARG A 21 7.36 -6.39 -7.32
N THR A 22 7.51 -6.67 -6.03
CA THR A 22 6.45 -6.54 -5.02
C THR A 22 7.06 -6.53 -3.63
N ILE A 23 6.34 -5.97 -2.66
CA ILE A 23 6.62 -6.06 -1.23
C ILE A 23 5.53 -6.92 -0.61
N ILE A 24 5.90 -8.10 -0.11
CA ILE A 24 4.98 -9.03 0.53
C ILE A 24 5.04 -8.82 2.03
N ALA A 25 3.89 -8.56 2.65
CA ALA A 25 3.79 -8.30 4.08
C ALA A 25 2.40 -8.70 4.61
N ASP A 26 2.30 -8.94 5.92
CA ASP A 26 1.02 -9.19 6.57
C ASP A 26 0.18 -7.91 6.71
N SER A 27 -1.09 -8.02 7.13
CA SER A 27 -2.01 -6.86 7.18
C SER A 27 -1.48 -5.68 8.00
N PRO A 28 -0.96 -5.86 9.24
CA PRO A 28 -0.36 -4.77 10.01
C PRO A 28 0.82 -4.12 9.31
N ALA A 29 1.78 -4.92 8.80
CA ALA A 29 2.96 -4.36 8.15
C ALA A 29 2.60 -3.63 6.84
N ARG A 30 1.64 -4.14 6.03
CA ARG A 30 1.15 -3.41 4.85
C ARG A 30 0.59 -2.04 5.21
N ALA A 31 -0.21 -1.96 6.27
CA ALA A 31 -0.79 -0.68 6.70
C ALA A 31 0.31 0.29 7.18
N PHE A 32 1.25 -0.20 7.99
CA PHE A 32 2.39 0.59 8.46
C PHE A 32 3.24 1.12 7.31
N VAL A 33 3.65 0.23 6.42
CA VAL A 33 4.51 0.49 5.29
C VAL A 33 3.87 1.47 4.29
N LYS A 34 2.54 1.39 4.06
CA LYS A 34 1.79 2.36 3.25
C LYS A 34 1.50 3.67 3.97
N GLY A 35 1.70 3.76 5.28
CA GLY A 35 1.34 4.94 6.09
C GLY A 35 -0.16 5.16 6.21
N VAL A 36 -0.97 4.09 6.22
CA VAL A 36 -2.45 4.15 6.21
C VAL A 36 -3.05 3.68 7.54
N VAL A 37 -4.35 3.92 7.71
CA VAL A 37 -5.14 3.33 8.80
C VAL A 37 -5.08 1.80 8.76
N SER A 38 -5.16 1.17 9.94
CA SER A 38 -5.11 -0.29 10.05
C SER A 38 -6.38 -0.94 9.48
N PHE A 39 -6.30 -2.23 9.17
CA PHE A 39 -7.38 -3.05 8.60
C PHE A 39 -8.66 -3.08 9.48
N ASN A 40 -8.55 -2.72 10.77
CA ASN A 40 -9.66 -2.63 11.71
C ASN A 40 -10.33 -1.24 11.77
N ALA A 41 -9.88 -0.26 10.98
CA ALA A 41 -10.51 1.05 10.87
C ALA A 41 -11.65 1.05 9.85
N ALA A 42 -12.57 2.02 9.93
CA ALA A 42 -13.65 2.16 8.96
C ALA A 42 -13.12 2.36 7.53
N HIS A 43 -12.11 3.21 7.35
CA HIS A 43 -11.40 3.35 6.06
C HIS A 43 -10.23 2.37 5.92
N GLY A 44 -10.28 1.22 6.60
CA GLY A 44 -9.18 0.25 6.73
C GLY A 44 -8.84 -0.56 5.49
N CYS A 45 -9.73 -0.61 4.49
CA CYS A 45 -9.45 -1.37 3.28
C CYS A 45 -8.34 -0.71 2.45
N ILE A 46 -7.30 -1.50 2.17
CA ILE A 46 -6.11 -1.08 1.42
C ILE A 46 -6.27 -1.22 -0.10
N LYS A 47 -7.37 -1.84 -0.57
CA LYS A 47 -7.63 -2.11 -1.99
C LYS A 47 -8.83 -1.34 -2.55
N CYS A 48 -9.79 -0.94 -1.72
CA CYS A 48 -11.00 -0.23 -2.17
C CYS A 48 -11.42 0.90 -1.22
N THR A 49 -12.39 1.69 -1.65
CA THR A 49 -12.93 2.85 -0.92
C THR A 49 -14.03 2.50 0.07
N TYR A 50 -14.42 1.23 0.19
CA TYR A 50 -15.49 0.81 1.11
C TYR A 50 -15.22 1.24 2.55
N ILE A 51 -16.27 1.76 3.20
CA ILE A 51 -16.24 2.17 4.60
C ILE A 51 -16.81 1.03 5.44
N GLY A 52 -15.92 0.39 6.21
CA GLY A 52 -16.28 -0.68 7.14
C GLY A 52 -17.28 -0.21 8.19
N LYS A 53 -18.14 -1.13 8.60
CA LYS A 53 -19.11 -0.94 9.67
C LYS A 53 -18.61 -1.60 10.94
N LYS A 54 -18.90 -0.97 12.08
CA LYS A 54 -18.58 -1.53 13.40
C LYS A 54 -19.81 -2.23 13.95
N ASP A 55 -19.69 -3.51 14.25
CA ASP A 55 -20.74 -4.27 14.90
C ASP A 55 -20.99 -3.73 16.30
N SER A 56 -22.26 -3.48 16.63
CA SER A 56 -22.63 -2.83 17.89
C SER A 56 -22.39 -3.72 19.10
N HIS A 57 -22.45 -5.05 18.93
CA HIS A 57 -22.28 -6.03 20.00
C HIS A 57 -20.81 -6.42 20.18
N SER A 58 -20.20 -7.06 19.18
CA SER A 58 -18.82 -7.57 19.22
C SER A 58 -17.76 -6.49 19.07
N LYS A 59 -18.15 -5.26 18.71
CA LYS A 59 -17.26 -4.13 18.41
C LYS A 59 -16.27 -4.38 17.27
N ARG A 60 -16.48 -5.44 16.48
CA ARG A 60 -15.64 -5.81 15.34
C ARG A 60 -15.93 -4.93 14.13
N MET A 61 -14.89 -4.61 13.36
CA MET A 61 -15.02 -3.96 12.07
C MET A 61 -15.26 -5.02 10.99
N PHE A 62 -16.24 -4.79 10.12
CA PHE A 62 -16.56 -5.69 9.01
C PHE A 62 -16.84 -4.91 7.72
N PHE A 63 -16.60 -5.58 6.59
CA PHE A 63 -16.71 -5.02 5.24
C PHE A 63 -17.65 -5.93 4.43
N GLU A 64 -18.85 -5.45 4.12
CA GLU A 64 -19.88 -6.24 3.40
C GLU A 64 -19.89 -5.98 1.91
N GLY A 65 -19.48 -4.78 1.49
CA GLY A 65 -19.58 -4.37 0.10
C GLY A 65 -18.42 -4.89 -0.73
N VAL A 66 -18.78 -5.48 -1.86
CA VAL A 66 -17.87 -5.88 -2.93
C VAL A 66 -17.83 -4.86 -4.08
N ASP A 67 -18.82 -3.95 -4.15
CA ASP A 67 -19.04 -3.03 -5.28
C ASP A 67 -18.48 -1.61 -5.07
N SER A 68 -17.48 -1.47 -4.20
CA SER A 68 -16.82 -0.17 -3.99
C SER A 68 -15.72 0.09 -5.01
N GLU A 69 -15.46 1.37 -5.30
CA GLU A 69 -14.36 1.78 -6.17
C GLU A 69 -13.01 1.27 -5.65
N LYS A 70 -12.17 0.81 -6.57
CA LYS A 70 -10.80 0.42 -6.24
C LYS A 70 -9.97 1.65 -5.93
N ARG A 71 -9.06 1.52 -4.97
CA ARG A 71 -8.01 2.51 -4.80
C ARG A 71 -7.05 2.40 -5.98
N ILE A 72 -6.53 3.54 -6.41
CA ILE A 72 -5.50 3.59 -7.46
C ILE A 72 -4.33 4.45 -7.00
N ASP A 73 -3.14 4.14 -7.52
CA ASP A 73 -1.88 4.79 -7.14
C ASP A 73 -1.91 6.31 -7.36
N SER A 74 -2.44 6.76 -8.51
CA SER A 74 -2.54 8.19 -8.84
C SER A 74 -3.35 8.99 -7.82
N LEU A 75 -4.52 8.48 -7.41
CA LEU A 75 -5.37 9.11 -6.40
C LEU A 75 -4.76 9.04 -4.99
N PHE A 76 -4.01 7.98 -4.69
CA PHE A 76 -3.26 7.90 -3.43
C PHE A 76 -2.18 8.98 -3.38
N ARG A 77 -1.39 9.13 -4.45
CA ARG A 77 -0.34 10.15 -4.59
C ARG A 77 -0.88 11.58 -4.59
N SER A 78 -2.07 11.79 -5.14
CA SER A 78 -2.75 13.10 -5.11
C SER A 78 -3.46 13.37 -3.78
N HIS A 79 -3.27 12.53 -2.76
CA HIS A 79 -3.87 12.68 -1.43
C HIS A 79 -5.41 12.67 -1.43
N ALA A 80 -6.05 12.01 -2.40
CA ALA A 80 -7.51 11.95 -2.50
C ALA A 80 -8.17 11.10 -1.39
N TYR A 81 -7.40 10.28 -0.68
CA TYR A 81 -7.90 9.36 0.36
C TYR A 81 -7.58 9.84 1.78
N GLY A 82 -7.96 11.07 2.13
CA GLY A 82 -7.58 11.73 3.39
C GLY A 82 -7.90 10.94 4.67
N ALA A 83 -9.06 10.27 4.76
CA ALA A 83 -9.43 9.46 5.92
C ALA A 83 -8.70 8.09 5.99
N HIS A 84 -8.06 7.68 4.90
CA HIS A 84 -7.31 6.44 4.80
C HIS A 84 -5.81 6.64 5.08
N VAL A 85 -5.24 7.74 4.61
CA VAL A 85 -3.80 8.04 4.74
C VAL A 85 -3.52 8.75 6.07
N LYS A 86 -2.60 8.22 6.86
CA LYS A 86 -2.17 8.83 8.14
C LYS A 86 -0.90 9.65 8.00
N THR A 87 0.03 9.17 7.19
CA THR A 87 1.34 9.80 7.00
C THR A 87 1.86 9.52 5.59
N LYS A 88 2.76 10.38 5.11
CA LYS A 88 3.43 10.16 3.83
C LYS A 88 4.38 8.95 3.97
N SER A 89 4.17 7.92 3.17
CA SER A 89 5.05 6.74 3.14
C SER A 89 6.30 7.00 2.29
N PRO A 90 7.50 6.60 2.76
CA PRO A 90 8.72 6.60 1.94
C PRO A 90 8.62 5.73 0.68
N ILE A 91 7.68 4.78 0.62
CA ILE A 91 7.51 3.91 -0.54
C ILE A 91 6.92 4.63 -1.74
N LEU A 92 6.26 5.76 -1.52
CA LEU A 92 5.85 6.61 -2.63
C LEU A 92 7.06 7.08 -3.46
N ASP A 93 8.26 7.11 -2.89
CA ASP A 93 9.45 7.53 -3.60
C ASP A 93 10.13 6.36 -4.36
N LEU A 94 9.64 5.11 -4.25
CA LEU A 94 10.20 3.97 -4.98
C LEU A 94 9.83 4.02 -6.47
N ILE A 95 10.85 3.90 -7.32
CA ILE A 95 10.69 3.88 -8.77
C ILE A 95 9.95 2.61 -9.18
N GLY A 96 8.91 2.78 -10.01
CA GLY A 96 8.14 1.67 -10.59
C GLY A 96 7.27 0.91 -9.58
N CYS A 97 6.95 1.52 -8.44
CA CYS A 97 6.10 0.92 -7.41
C CYS A 97 4.69 1.54 -7.44
N ASP A 98 3.69 0.72 -7.75
CA ASP A 98 2.28 1.04 -7.52
C ASP A 98 1.96 0.77 -6.04
N ILE A 99 1.68 1.82 -5.27
CA ILE A 99 1.49 1.66 -3.83
C ILE A 99 0.26 0.82 -3.49
N ILE A 100 -0.73 0.70 -4.38
CA ILE A 100 -1.93 -0.11 -4.16
C ILE A 100 -1.69 -1.56 -4.53
N MET A 101 -1.13 -1.82 -5.70
CA MET A 101 -1.02 -3.14 -6.30
C MET A 101 0.22 -3.92 -5.86
N ASP A 102 1.37 -3.25 -5.70
CA ASP A 102 2.66 -3.94 -5.52
C ASP A 102 2.99 -4.25 -4.05
N ILE A 103 2.15 -3.79 -3.11
CA ILE A 103 2.25 -4.13 -1.69
C ILE A 103 1.11 -5.09 -1.35
N ILE A 104 1.47 -6.37 -1.17
CA ILE A 104 0.55 -7.51 -1.12
C ILE A 104 0.64 -8.23 0.21
#